data_AF-A0AA35SDY1-F1
#
_entry.id   AF-A0AA35SDY1-F1
#
_cell.length_a   1.000
_cell.length_b   1.000
_cell.length_c   1.000
_cell.angle_alpha   90.00
_cell.angle_beta   90.00
_cell.angle_gamma   90.00
#
_symmetry.space_group_name_H-M   'P 1'
#
loop_
_entity.id
_entity.type
_entity.pdbx_description
1 polymer ?
#
loop_
_entity_poly.entity_id
_entity_poly.type
_entity_poly.pdbx_seq_one_letter_code
_entity_poly.pdbx_strand_id
1 'polypeptide(L)'
;MLTTTRLPRFLELAHQRGILILSYYPIIYTKPLKPLHPEWLMQFLDNGRPEIENLGWFCFNSPYRDWLPEYLLEWLDNLDIDGFYFDDTNYGSHEERPFSPSCCCEYCEKLFRKETGLEIPRKVDFDSLDFRHFVNWRYEKMKDFYAPSLPAD
;
A
#
# COMPACT_ATOMS: atom_id res chain seq x y z
N MET A 1 23.56 -20.35 12.77
CA MET A 1 22.61 -21.36 12.23
C MET A 1 21.45 -21.58 13.20
N LEU A 2 20.75 -20.52 13.59
CA LEU A 2 19.54 -20.59 14.42
C LEU A 2 18.46 -19.91 13.58
N THR A 3 17.47 -20.66 13.05
CA THR A 3 16.05 -20.24 12.87
C THR A 3 15.26 -20.99 11.77
N THR A 4 15.87 -21.76 10.86
CA THR A 4 15.15 -22.27 9.67
C THR A 4 14.08 -23.33 9.90
N THR A 5 13.93 -23.89 11.11
CA THR A 5 12.98 -24.99 11.38
C THR A 5 11.79 -24.61 12.26
N ARG A 6 11.77 -23.40 12.86
CA ARG A 6 10.73 -23.05 13.85
C ARG A 6 9.40 -22.67 13.22
N LEU A 7 9.42 -21.92 12.12
CA LEU A 7 8.19 -21.49 11.45
C LEU A 7 7.45 -22.68 10.83
N PRO A 8 8.08 -23.56 10.02
CA PRO A 8 7.39 -24.75 9.50
C PRO A 8 6.80 -25.62 10.61
N ARG A 9 7.55 -25.82 11.72
CA ARG A 9 7.06 -26.60 12.86
C ARG A 9 5.88 -25.94 13.57
N PHE A 10 5.86 -24.61 13.67
CA PHE A 10 4.76 -23.88 14.27
C PHE A 10 3.48 -24.04 13.45
N LEU A 11 3.58 -23.87 12.12
CA LEU A 11 2.45 -24.03 11.19
C LEU A 11 1.86 -25.44 11.28
N GLU A 12 2.72 -26.46 11.19
CA GLU A 12 2.31 -27.87 11.33
C GLU A 12 1.54 -28.13 12.64
N LEU A 13 2.04 -27.63 13.78
CA LEU A 13 1.40 -27.82 15.08
C LEU A 13 0.08 -27.06 15.24
N ALA A 14 -0.05 -25.90 14.58
CA ALA A 14 -1.28 -25.12 14.55
C ALA A 14 -2.35 -25.83 13.72
N HIS A 15 -1.98 -26.31 12.53
CA HIS A 15 -2.89 -27.04 11.65
C HIS A 15 -3.32 -28.38 12.22
N GLN A 16 -2.45 -29.11 12.92
CA GLN A 16 -2.83 -30.31 13.69
C GLN A 16 -3.92 -30.04 14.75
N ARG A 17 -4.11 -28.77 15.15
CA ARG A 17 -5.15 -28.33 16.09
C ARG A 17 -6.33 -27.64 15.39
N GLY A 18 -6.35 -27.60 14.06
CA GLY A 18 -7.38 -26.92 13.28
C GLY A 18 -7.34 -25.40 13.40
N ILE A 19 -6.17 -24.82 13.68
CA ILE A 19 -5.99 -23.37 13.80
C ILE A 19 -5.54 -22.82 12.44
N LEU A 20 -6.27 -21.85 11.91
CA LEU A 20 -5.87 -21.08 10.73
C LEU A 20 -4.79 -20.06 11.10
N ILE A 21 -3.77 -19.94 10.26
CA ILE A 21 -2.64 -19.03 10.43
C ILE A 21 -2.64 -18.00 9.30
N LEU A 22 -2.97 -16.76 9.66
CA LEU A 22 -2.83 -15.62 8.77
C LEU A 22 -1.54 -14.84 9.09
N SER A 23 -0.72 -14.59 8.08
CA SER A 23 0.45 -13.72 8.24
C SER A 23 0.03 -12.25 8.20
N TYR A 24 0.56 -11.44 9.10
CA TYR A 24 0.36 -9.99 9.02
C TYR A 24 1.13 -9.42 7.82
N TYR A 25 0.48 -8.58 7.01
CA TYR A 25 1.14 -7.86 5.94
C TYR A 25 0.68 -6.40 5.85
N PRO A 26 1.59 -5.42 5.96
CA PRO A 26 1.25 -4.01 5.79
C PRO A 26 1.23 -3.67 4.30
N ILE A 27 0.05 -3.41 3.78
CA ILE A 27 -0.25 -3.38 2.35
C ILE A 27 0.59 -2.37 1.57
N ILE A 28 0.88 -1.17 2.11
CA ILE A 28 1.71 -0.19 1.41
C ILE A 28 3.17 -0.20 1.84
N TYR A 29 3.55 -1.03 2.81
CA TYR A 29 4.80 -0.79 3.53
C TYR A 29 5.84 -1.89 3.35
N THR A 30 6.86 -1.62 2.53
CA THR A 30 7.88 -2.63 2.18
C THR A 30 9.28 -2.01 2.14
N LYS A 31 9.88 -1.73 3.31
CA LYS A 31 11.22 -1.09 3.42
C LYS A 31 12.28 -1.70 2.48
N PRO A 32 12.42 -3.05 2.36
CA PRO A 32 13.44 -3.63 1.49
C PRO A 32 13.22 -3.37 -0.01
N LEU A 33 11.99 -3.07 -0.43
CA LEU A 33 11.67 -2.77 -1.82
C LEU A 33 12.04 -1.33 -2.20
N LYS A 34 12.12 -0.41 -1.22
CA LYS A 34 12.42 1.01 -1.41
C LYS A 34 13.68 1.26 -2.26
N PRO A 35 14.85 0.66 -1.98
CA PRO A 35 16.04 0.89 -2.80
C PRO A 35 15.96 0.25 -4.20
N LEU A 36 15.06 -0.70 -4.42
CA LEU A 36 14.91 -1.39 -5.70
C LEU A 36 13.96 -0.64 -6.64
N HIS A 37 12.90 -0.05 -6.07
CA HIS A 37 11.85 0.66 -6.80
C HIS A 37 11.48 2.00 -6.15
N PRO A 38 12.42 2.95 -6.03
CA PRO A 38 12.14 4.25 -5.42
C PRO A 38 11.07 5.05 -6.20
N GLU A 39 10.90 4.78 -7.49
CA GLU A 39 9.92 5.41 -8.35
C GLU A 39 8.47 5.03 -8.00
N TRP A 40 8.24 3.90 -7.32
CA TRP A 40 6.90 3.43 -6.93
C TRP A 40 6.38 4.05 -5.63
N LEU A 41 7.24 4.79 -4.92
CA LEU A 41 6.93 5.37 -3.62
C LEU A 41 5.86 6.46 -3.71
N MET A 42 5.11 6.61 -2.62
CA MET A 42 4.27 7.78 -2.43
C MET A 42 5.09 9.06 -2.33
N GLN A 43 4.59 10.15 -2.92
CA GLN A 43 5.11 11.50 -2.66
C GLN A 43 4.13 12.27 -1.79
N PHE A 44 4.65 12.94 -0.77
CA PHE A 44 3.83 13.66 0.20
C PHE A 44 3.32 14.99 -0.34
N LEU A 45 2.17 15.40 0.18
CA LEU A 45 1.63 16.73 -0.02
C LEU A 45 2.26 17.68 1.00
N ASP A 46 2.51 18.92 0.59
CA ASP A 46 2.83 19.99 1.53
C ASP A 46 1.64 20.18 2.50
N ASN A 47 1.90 20.06 3.79
CA ASN A 47 0.93 20.22 4.86
C ASN A 47 1.33 21.32 5.86
N GLY A 48 2.29 22.17 5.50
CA GLY A 48 2.84 23.22 6.35
C GLY A 48 3.86 22.75 7.39
N ARG A 49 4.26 21.48 7.36
CA ARG A 49 5.32 20.92 8.23
C ARG A 49 6.54 20.51 7.39
N PRO A 50 7.72 20.34 8.01
CA PRO A 50 8.89 19.83 7.31
C PRO A 50 8.58 18.52 6.57
N GLU A 51 9.10 18.41 5.35
CA GLU A 51 9.01 17.18 4.57
C GLU A 51 9.70 16.04 5.34
N ILE A 52 9.08 14.87 5.29
CA ILE A 52 9.62 13.66 5.91
C ILE A 52 10.15 12.72 4.82
N GLU A 53 11.12 11.90 5.19
CA GLU A 53 11.57 10.83 4.31
C GLU A 53 10.48 9.77 4.16
N ASN A 54 10.20 9.33 2.92
CA ASN A 54 9.38 8.15 2.69
C ASN A 54 10.16 6.88 3.13
N LEU A 55 9.72 6.19 4.18
CA LEU A 55 10.42 5.02 4.73
C LEU A 55 10.14 3.70 3.98
N GLY A 56 9.30 3.72 2.96
CA GLY A 56 8.90 2.54 2.17
C GLY A 56 7.40 2.42 1.98
N TRP A 57 6.66 3.53 1.95
CA TRP A 57 5.23 3.59 1.66
C TRP A 57 5.02 3.70 0.14
N PHE A 58 4.48 2.65 -0.46
CA PHE A 58 4.29 2.46 -1.89
C PHE A 58 2.90 2.87 -2.36
N CYS A 59 2.84 3.49 -3.53
CA CYS A 59 1.58 3.96 -4.10
C CYS A 59 0.77 2.83 -4.74
N PHE A 60 -0.52 2.70 -4.41
CA PHE A 60 -1.45 1.76 -5.05
C PHE A 60 -1.68 1.96 -6.55
N ASN A 61 -1.31 3.12 -7.08
CA ASN A 61 -1.45 3.44 -8.50
C ASN A 61 -0.14 3.25 -9.26
N SER A 62 0.96 2.88 -8.59
CA SER A 62 2.21 2.51 -9.25
C SER A 62 2.21 1.02 -9.59
N PRO A 63 3.23 0.51 -10.32
CA PRO A 63 3.39 -0.92 -10.60
C PRO A 63 3.48 -1.80 -9.36
N TYR A 64 3.66 -1.22 -8.16
CA TYR A 64 3.49 -1.92 -6.89
C TYR A 64 2.15 -2.67 -6.79
N ARG A 65 1.10 -2.13 -7.43
CA ARG A 65 -0.23 -2.76 -7.50
C ARG A 65 -0.20 -4.18 -8.06
N ASP A 66 0.59 -4.40 -9.10
CA ASP A 66 0.66 -5.68 -9.81
C ASP A 66 1.73 -6.58 -9.17
N TRP A 67 2.81 -5.99 -8.64
CA TRP A 67 3.87 -6.71 -7.93
C TRP A 67 3.39 -7.34 -6.62
N LEU A 68 2.57 -6.64 -5.83
CA LEU A 68 2.21 -7.08 -4.48
C LEU A 68 1.47 -8.44 -4.47
N PRO A 69 0.45 -8.70 -5.30
CA PRO A 69 -0.18 -10.01 -5.37
C PRO A 69 0.81 -11.12 -5.73
N GLU A 70 1.70 -10.91 -6.69
CA GLU A 70 2.72 -11.90 -7.08
C GLU A 70 3.65 -12.23 -5.90
N TYR A 71 4.09 -11.20 -5.19
CA TYR A 71 4.91 -11.36 -4.00
C TYR A 71 4.21 -12.14 -2.89
N LEU A 72 2.93 -11.85 -2.63
CA LEU A 72 2.16 -12.55 -1.60
C LEU A 72 1.85 -14.01 -1.98
N LEU A 73 1.63 -14.29 -3.27
CA LEU A 73 1.46 -15.64 -3.78
C LEU A 73 2.73 -16.47 -3.60
N GLU A 74 3.91 -15.90 -3.82
CA GLU A 74 5.18 -16.60 -3.55
C GLU A 74 5.26 -17.09 -2.09
N TRP A 75 4.80 -16.29 -1.13
CA TRP A 75 4.76 -16.71 0.27
C TRP A 75 3.74 -17.81 0.55
N LEU A 76 2.56 -17.76 -0.08
CA LEU A 76 1.55 -18.82 0.02
C LEU A 76 2.03 -20.14 -0.59
N ASP A 77 2.79 -20.08 -1.68
CA ASP A 77 3.34 -21.25 -2.35
C ASP A 77 4.49 -21.89 -1.56
N ASN A 78 5.21 -21.12 -0.74
CA ASN A 78 6.41 -21.57 -0.03
C ASN A 78 6.23 -21.75 1.49
N LEU A 79 5.15 -21.23 2.07
CA LEU A 79 4.81 -21.41 3.48
C LEU A 79 3.39 -21.96 3.61
N ASP A 80 3.21 -22.86 4.59
CA ASP A 80 1.91 -23.43 4.96
C ASP A 80 1.11 -22.42 5.82
N ILE A 81 0.85 -21.23 5.27
CA ILE A 81 -0.01 -20.20 5.85
C ILE A 81 -1.35 -20.20 5.12
N ASP A 82 -2.43 -19.88 5.82
CA ASP A 82 -3.80 -19.92 5.28
C ASP A 82 -4.21 -18.61 4.61
N GLY A 83 -3.36 -17.58 4.68
CA GLY A 83 -3.61 -16.28 4.08
C GLY A 83 -2.90 -15.13 4.79
N PHE A 84 -3.42 -13.93 4.56
CA PHE A 84 -2.89 -12.69 5.11
C PHE A 84 -3.95 -11.90 5.86
N TYR A 85 -3.54 -11.30 6.97
CA TYR A 85 -4.23 -10.17 7.59
C TYR A 85 -3.57 -8.89 7.11
N PHE A 86 -4.34 -8.00 6.51
CA PHE A 86 -3.83 -6.78 5.89
C PHE A 86 -4.01 -5.55 6.79
N ASP A 87 -2.98 -4.70 6.86
CA ASP A 87 -2.99 -3.40 7.54
C ASP A 87 -2.32 -2.32 6.66
N ASP A 88 -2.14 -1.10 7.16
CA ASP A 88 -1.45 0.02 6.48
C ASP A 88 -2.03 0.32 5.09
N THR A 89 -3.33 0.57 5.06
CA THR A 89 -4.14 0.77 3.85
C THR A 89 -4.33 2.24 3.45
N ASN A 90 -3.45 3.13 3.90
CA ASN A 90 -3.66 4.58 3.83
C ASN A 90 -2.90 5.26 2.68
N TYR A 91 -3.28 6.50 2.33
CA TYR A 91 -2.49 7.40 1.47
C TYR A 91 -1.69 8.39 2.33
N GLY A 92 -0.61 7.91 2.93
CA GLY A 92 0.25 8.73 3.78
C GLY A 92 1.39 7.96 4.41
N SER A 93 2.04 8.60 5.37
CA SER A 93 3.02 7.95 6.23
C SER A 93 2.36 7.23 7.40
N HIS A 94 3.10 6.29 7.96
CA HIS A 94 2.81 5.63 9.23
C HIS A 94 4.07 5.62 10.11
N GLU A 95 4.12 4.89 11.23
CA GLU A 95 5.18 4.90 12.27
C GLU A 95 5.27 6.20 13.09
N GLU A 96 5.55 7.35 12.48
CA GLU A 96 5.84 8.60 13.21
C GLU A 96 4.71 9.62 13.12
N ARG A 97 4.27 10.13 14.27
CA ARG A 97 3.25 11.18 14.35
C ARG A 97 3.92 12.57 14.43
N PRO A 98 3.33 13.60 13.80
CA PRO A 98 2.09 13.56 13.02
C PRO A 98 2.28 12.99 11.60
N PHE A 99 1.32 12.17 11.15
CA PHE A 99 1.36 11.55 9.82
C PHE A 99 1.27 12.57 8.69
N SER A 100 2.01 12.31 7.60
CA SER A 100 2.03 13.15 6.40
C SER A 100 1.13 12.56 5.30
N PRO A 101 0.21 13.36 4.72
CA PRO A 101 -0.71 12.88 3.70
C PRO A 101 0.00 12.77 2.35
N SER A 102 -0.40 11.80 1.55
CA SER A 102 0.05 11.56 0.18
C SER A 102 -1.20 11.33 -0.71
N CYS A 103 -1.14 11.07 -2.01
CA CYS A 103 0.01 10.88 -2.85
C CYS A 103 -0.09 11.79 -4.07
N CYS A 104 0.99 12.51 -4.38
CA CYS A 104 1.14 13.32 -5.60
C CYS A 104 2.25 12.79 -6.53
N CYS A 105 2.59 11.50 -6.44
CA CYS A 105 3.61 10.90 -7.32
C CYS A 105 3.17 10.93 -8.80
N GLU A 106 4.12 10.71 -9.71
CA GLU A 106 3.90 10.78 -11.16
C GLU A 106 2.76 9.88 -11.65
N TYR A 107 2.59 8.69 -11.05
CA TYR A 107 1.49 7.78 -11.39
C TYR A 107 0.12 8.37 -11.01
N CYS A 108 0.01 8.90 -9.80
CA CYS A 108 -1.21 9.58 -9.35
C CYS A 108 -1.50 10.83 -10.16
N GLU A 109 -0.47 11.60 -10.51
CA GLU A 109 -0.62 12.81 -11.34
C GLU A 109 -1.18 12.47 -12.73
N LYS A 110 -0.59 11.49 -13.41
CA LYS A 110 -1.05 11.02 -14.72
C LYS A 110 -2.48 10.48 -14.66
N LEU A 111 -2.77 9.64 -13.66
CA LEU A 111 -4.08 9.02 -13.52
C LEU A 111 -5.16 10.05 -13.16
N PHE A 112 -4.88 10.96 -12.23
CA PHE A 112 -5.80 12.01 -11.82
C PHE A 112 -6.14 12.95 -12.99
N ARG A 113 -5.12 13.40 -13.74
CA ARG A 113 -5.34 14.21 -14.94
C ARG A 113 -6.16 13.48 -16.00
N LYS A 114 -5.89 12.20 -16.23
CA LYS A 114 -6.64 11.37 -17.18
C LYS A 114 -8.11 11.23 -16.80
N GLU A 115 -8.42 10.99 -15.52
CA GLU A 115 -9.79 10.70 -15.07
C GLU A 115 -10.61 11.97 -14.79
N THR A 116 -9.98 13.08 -14.42
CA THR A 116 -10.69 14.29 -13.97
C THR A 116 -10.46 15.52 -14.85
N GLY A 117 -9.39 15.52 -15.68
CA GLY A 117 -8.94 16.70 -16.41
C GLY A 117 -8.23 17.76 -15.55
N LEU A 118 -8.12 17.56 -14.24
CA LEU A 118 -7.53 18.51 -13.29
C LEU A 118 -6.03 18.24 -13.05
N GLU A 119 -5.34 19.22 -12.49
CA GLU A 119 -3.98 19.03 -11.96
C GLU A 119 -4.04 18.49 -10.55
N ILE A 120 -3.15 17.54 -10.22
CA ILE A 120 -3.13 16.95 -8.89
C ILE A 120 -2.71 18.00 -7.84
N PRO A 121 -3.43 18.13 -6.71
CA PRO A 121 -3.02 19.03 -5.65
C PRO A 121 -1.64 18.66 -5.11
N ARG A 122 -0.83 19.68 -4.81
CA ARG A 122 0.51 19.52 -4.21
C ARG A 122 0.55 19.86 -2.73
N LYS A 123 -0.50 20.49 -2.20
CA LYS A 123 -0.64 20.89 -0.80
C LYS A 123 -2.00 20.52 -0.25
N VAL A 124 -2.09 20.41 1.08
CA VAL A 124 -3.34 20.25 1.81
C VAL A 124 -4.08 21.58 1.85
N ASP A 125 -5.27 21.64 1.24
CA ASP A 125 -6.07 22.88 1.14
C ASP A 125 -7.56 22.55 1.06
N PHE A 126 -8.26 22.49 2.19
CA PHE A 126 -9.68 22.11 2.21
C PHE A 126 -10.64 23.19 1.69
N ASP A 127 -10.18 24.43 1.51
CA ASP A 127 -10.96 25.49 0.87
C ASP A 127 -11.02 25.29 -0.66
N SER A 128 -9.98 24.66 -1.24
CA SER A 128 -9.95 24.29 -2.65
C SER A 128 -10.99 23.20 -3.00
N LEU A 129 -11.76 23.45 -4.07
CA LEU A 129 -12.65 22.43 -4.65
C LEU A 129 -11.86 21.26 -5.24
N ASP A 130 -10.75 21.54 -5.92
CA ASP A 130 -9.92 20.52 -6.55
C ASP A 130 -9.29 19.59 -5.52
N PHE A 131 -8.89 20.12 -4.36
CA PHE A 131 -8.39 19.30 -3.26
C PHE A 131 -9.47 18.40 -2.68
N ARG A 132 -10.70 18.90 -2.50
CA ARG A 132 -11.82 18.09 -2.03
C ARG A 132 -12.18 16.99 -3.03
N HIS A 133 -12.15 17.27 -4.33
CA HIS A 133 -12.29 16.25 -5.37
C HIS A 133 -11.17 15.21 -5.32
N PHE A 134 -9.93 15.64 -5.15
CA PHE A 134 -8.78 14.74 -5.00
C PHE A 134 -8.90 13.82 -3.78
N VAL A 135 -9.42 14.31 -2.64
CA VAL A 135 -9.68 13.47 -1.46
C VAL A 135 -10.66 12.35 -1.81
N ASN A 136 -11.79 12.67 -2.43
CA ASN A 136 -12.77 11.66 -2.85
C ASN A 136 -12.17 10.68 -3.88
N TRP A 137 -11.45 11.21 -4.85
CA TRP A 137 -10.77 10.40 -5.86
C TRP A 137 -9.79 9.39 -5.26
N ARG A 138 -9.01 9.77 -4.23
CA ARG A 138 -8.15 8.82 -3.51
C ARG A 138 -8.94 7.66 -2.89
N TYR A 139 -10.10 7.93 -2.30
CA TYR A 139 -10.96 6.87 -1.77
C TYR A 139 -11.53 5.98 -2.88
N GLU A 140 -11.86 6.52 -4.05
CA GLU A 140 -12.23 5.70 -5.21
C GLU A 140 -11.08 4.79 -5.64
N LYS A 141 -9.85 5.32 -5.78
CA LYS A 141 -8.69 4.50 -6.15
C LYS A 141 -8.36 3.42 -5.12
N MET A 142 -8.58 3.71 -3.84
CA MET A 142 -8.46 2.73 -2.76
C MET A 142 -9.50 1.61 -2.89
N LYS A 143 -10.76 1.94 -3.21
CA LYS A 143 -11.80 0.93 -3.48
C LYS A 143 -11.46 0.09 -4.70
N ASP A 144 -11.00 0.73 -5.79
CA ASP A 144 -10.57 0.03 -7.00
C ASP A 144 -9.43 -0.95 -6.71
N PHE A 145 -8.55 -0.64 -5.75
CA PHE A 145 -7.47 -1.53 -5.32
C PHE A 145 -8.00 -2.76 -4.57
N TYR A 146 -8.96 -2.61 -3.66
CA TYR A 146 -9.51 -3.73 -2.86
C TYR A 146 -10.52 -4.60 -3.60
N ALA A 147 -11.34 -3.96 -4.43
CA ALA A 147 -12.35 -4.61 -5.22
C ALA A 147 -12.10 -4.20 -6.67
N PRO A 148 -11.02 -4.69 -7.30
CA PRO A 148 -10.89 -4.55 -8.74
C PRO A 148 -12.18 -5.11 -9.33
N SER A 149 -12.83 -4.35 -10.20
CA SER A 149 -14.03 -4.82 -10.89
C SER A 149 -13.71 -6.21 -11.43
N LEU A 150 -14.31 -7.24 -10.83
CA LEU A 150 -14.15 -8.60 -11.32
C LEU A 150 -14.50 -8.57 -12.80
N PRO A 151 -13.74 -9.23 -13.68
CA PRO A 151 -14.17 -9.43 -15.05
C PRO A 151 -15.64 -9.86 -15.02
N ALA A 152 -16.48 -9.15 -15.77
CA ALA A 152 -17.84 -9.61 -15.99
C ALA A 152 -17.72 -10.87 -16.84
N ASP A 153 -17.67 -12.02 -16.17
CA ASP A 153 -17.84 -13.34 -16.78
C ASP A 153 -19.28 -13.51 -17.27
#